data_AF-A0A9P0LUM7-F1
#
_entry.id   AF-A0A9P0LUM7-F1
#
_cell.length_a   1.000
_cell.length_b   1.000
_cell.length_c   1.000
_cell.angle_alpha   90.00
_cell.angle_beta   90.00
_cell.angle_gamma   90.00
#
_symmetry.space_group_name_H-M   'P 1'
#
loop_
_entity.id
_entity.type
_entity.pdbx_description
1 polymer ?
#
loop_
_entity_poly.entity_id
_entity_poly.type
_entity_poly.pdbx_seq_one_letter_code
_entity_poly.pdbx_strand_id
1 'polypeptide(L)'
;MGYLLSSALVVVYLLAGVAHAGILDTLNWARSDKIDVNLPWLPYENETRCYDELGCLNITRSWYHLIHRPFNVFPLPRSVINTRFILYTRLNPTEGQFIKANNQSIEKSNLDIKKKIKFIIHGFIDTPLSNWVGDMKDELLKNQDMNVIVVDWAGGSLPLYTQATANTRLVGLEVAYLINYLNKNYEVNAKDIHIIGHSLGAHTAGYAGASVPGLGRITGLDPAEPYFQES
;
A
#
# COMPACT_ATOMS: atom_id res chain seq x y z
N MET A 1 -93.03 8.93 3.24
CA MET A 1 -92.86 8.57 1.81
C MET A 1 -92.52 9.85 1.06
N GLY A 2 -91.30 9.98 0.53
CA GLY A 2 -90.84 11.17 -0.20
C GLY A 2 -89.38 11.55 0.11
N TYR A 3 -88.51 11.38 -0.89
CA TYR A 3 -87.11 11.85 -0.97
C TYR A 3 -87.02 13.38 -0.94
N LEU A 4 -85.84 13.96 -0.62
CA LEU A 4 -85.30 15.18 -1.28
C LEU A 4 -83.84 15.50 -0.88
N LEU A 5 -82.97 15.36 -1.88
CA LEU A 5 -81.84 16.18 -2.34
C LEU A 5 -80.75 16.75 -1.39
N SER A 6 -79.51 16.45 -1.83
CA SER A 6 -78.21 17.04 -1.52
C SER A 6 -78.08 18.49 -2.00
N SER A 7 -77.38 19.34 -1.24
CA SER A 7 -76.61 20.48 -1.75
C SER A 7 -75.49 20.86 -0.76
N ALA A 8 -74.29 21.03 -1.30
CA ALA A 8 -73.06 21.31 -0.58
C ALA A 8 -72.94 22.77 -0.09
N LEU A 9 -72.19 22.97 0.99
CA LEU A 9 -71.56 24.25 1.31
C LEU A 9 -70.22 23.96 2.01
N VAL A 10 -69.14 24.21 1.28
CA VAL A 10 -67.75 24.13 1.73
C VAL A 10 -67.43 25.41 2.50
N VAL A 11 -67.03 25.29 3.76
CA VAL A 11 -66.52 26.40 4.58
C VAL A 11 -65.03 26.16 4.80
N VAL A 12 -64.19 26.98 4.15
CA VAL A 12 -62.73 26.96 4.31
C VAL A 12 -62.37 27.79 5.54
N TYR A 13 -61.90 27.14 6.60
CA TYR A 13 -61.25 27.82 7.73
C TYR A 13 -59.74 27.91 7.47
N LEU A 14 -59.23 29.13 7.36
CA LEU A 14 -57.79 29.43 7.35
C LEU A 14 -57.28 29.44 8.80
N LEU A 15 -56.57 28.39 9.21
CA LEU A 15 -55.78 28.38 10.44
C LEU A 15 -54.34 28.82 10.14
N ALA A 16 -53.95 29.97 10.68
CA ALA A 16 -52.58 30.44 10.66
C ALA A 16 -51.72 29.60 11.62
N GLY A 17 -50.91 28.69 11.08
CA GLY A 17 -49.87 27.98 11.81
C GLY A 17 -48.56 28.75 11.77
N VAL A 18 -48.07 29.19 12.93
CA VAL A 18 -46.72 29.78 13.08
C VAL A 18 -45.70 28.66 13.02
N ALA A 19 -45.02 28.50 11.89
CA ALA A 19 -43.90 27.58 11.75
C ALA A 19 -42.65 28.19 12.42
N HIS A 20 -42.16 27.57 13.49
CA HIS A 20 -40.82 27.82 14.01
C HIS A 20 -39.82 27.21 13.02
N ALA A 21 -39.22 28.06 12.18
CA ALA A 21 -38.04 27.69 11.41
C ALA A 21 -36.85 27.57 12.38
N GLY A 22 -36.55 26.35 12.81
CA GLY A 22 -35.26 26.04 13.39
C GLY A 22 -34.18 26.39 12.36
N ILE A 23 -33.17 27.15 12.78
CA ILE A 23 -31.99 27.43 11.99
C ILE A 23 -31.31 26.07 11.74
N LEU A 24 -31.48 25.53 10.54
CA LEU A 24 -30.76 24.36 10.07
C LEU A 24 -29.27 24.75 9.99
N ASP A 25 -28.41 24.03 10.71
CA ASP A 25 -26.95 24.12 10.58
C ASP A 25 -26.53 24.01 9.10
N THR A 26 -26.17 25.13 8.48
CA THR A 26 -25.92 25.24 7.02
C THR A 26 -24.55 24.67 6.59
N LEU A 27 -23.84 23.94 7.45
CA LEU A 27 -22.45 23.53 7.23
C LEU A 27 -22.17 22.04 7.50
N ASN A 28 -23.18 21.17 7.39
CA ASN A 28 -22.94 19.72 7.43
C ASN A 28 -22.30 19.15 6.15
N TRP A 29 -22.34 19.87 5.02
CA TRP A 29 -21.68 19.43 3.77
C TRP A 29 -20.14 19.49 3.87
N ALA A 30 -19.61 20.30 4.78
CA ALA A 30 -18.17 20.44 5.03
C ALA A 30 -17.63 19.42 6.05
N ARG A 31 -18.47 18.49 6.52
CA ARG A 31 -18.14 17.47 7.52
C ARG A 31 -18.05 16.05 6.95
N SER A 32 -18.08 15.93 5.62
CA SER A 32 -17.83 14.66 4.94
C SER A 32 -16.37 14.64 4.51
N ASP A 33 -15.55 13.80 5.16
CA ASP A 33 -14.16 13.54 4.77
C ASP A 33 -14.05 12.81 3.41
N LYS A 34 -15.20 12.54 2.77
CA LYS A 34 -15.30 12.00 1.42
C LYS A 34 -16.26 12.87 0.61
N ILE A 35 -15.72 13.68 -0.29
CA ILE A 35 -16.50 14.27 -1.36
C ILE A 35 -16.59 13.21 -2.47
N ASP A 36 -17.73 12.54 -2.58
CA ASP A 36 -17.99 11.57 -3.64
C ASP A 36 -18.18 12.30 -4.97
N VAL A 37 -17.08 12.57 -5.68
CA VAL A 37 -17.13 13.17 -7.01
C VAL A 37 -17.42 12.08 -8.05
N ASN A 38 -18.68 11.96 -8.45
CA ASN A 38 -19.08 11.06 -9.54
C ASN A 38 -18.96 11.78 -10.89
N LEU A 39 -17.75 11.88 -11.45
CA LEU A 39 -17.49 12.50 -12.76
C LEU A 39 -17.64 11.46 -13.89
N PRO A 40 -18.69 11.54 -14.73
CA PRO A 40 -18.99 10.54 -15.76
C PRO A 40 -17.91 10.33 -16.83
N TRP A 41 -16.97 11.26 -16.95
CA TRP A 41 -15.89 11.26 -17.94
C TRP A 41 -14.52 10.88 -17.38
N LEU A 42 -14.41 10.59 -16.08
CA LEU A 42 -13.18 9.98 -15.54
C LEU A 42 -13.23 8.46 -15.77
N PRO A 43 -12.20 7.84 -16.36
CA PRO A 43 -12.17 6.42 -16.65
C PRO A 43 -11.95 5.67 -15.34
N TYR A 44 -13.00 5.52 -14.56
CA TYR A 44 -12.98 4.78 -13.31
C TYR A 44 -13.82 3.51 -13.47
N GLU A 45 -13.50 2.74 -14.50
CA GLU A 45 -13.95 1.35 -14.59
C GLU A 45 -12.98 0.48 -13.81
N ASN A 46 -13.50 -0.60 -13.21
CA ASN A 46 -12.80 -1.57 -12.36
C ASN A 46 -11.70 -2.34 -13.12
N GLU A 47 -10.71 -1.63 -13.64
CA GLU A 47 -9.59 -2.24 -14.32
C GLU A 47 -8.77 -3.05 -13.31
N THR A 48 -8.44 -4.26 -13.74
CA THR A 48 -7.66 -5.22 -12.98
C THR A 48 -6.48 -5.64 -13.84
N ARG A 49 -5.28 -5.61 -13.27
CA ARG A 49 -4.07 -6.15 -13.91
C ARG A 49 -3.45 -7.22 -13.03
N CYS A 50 -3.20 -8.38 -13.62
CA CYS A 50 -2.62 -9.53 -12.94
C CYS A 50 -1.13 -9.66 -13.26
N TYR A 51 -0.37 -10.12 -12.27
CA TYR A 51 1.09 -10.20 -12.26
C TYR A 51 1.52 -11.60 -11.84
N ASP A 52 1.14 -12.59 -12.64
CA ASP A 52 1.54 -13.99 -12.47
C ASP A 52 1.25 -14.51 -11.04
N GLU A 53 2.27 -15.03 -10.35
CA GLU A 53 2.21 -15.55 -8.98
C GLU A 53 1.84 -14.51 -7.91
N LEU A 54 1.94 -13.22 -8.21
CA LEU A 54 1.66 -12.13 -7.26
C LEU A 54 0.16 -11.82 -7.16
N GLY A 55 -0.66 -12.38 -8.06
CA GLY A 55 -2.09 -12.10 -8.13
C GLY A 55 -2.39 -10.80 -8.89
N CYS A 56 -3.53 -10.17 -8.57
CA CYS A 56 -4.04 -9.04 -9.34
C CYS A 56 -4.16 -7.77 -8.50
N LEU A 57 -3.88 -6.64 -9.13
CA LEU A 57 -4.08 -5.32 -8.59
C LEU A 57 -5.24 -4.65 -9.31
N ASN A 58 -6.12 -4.04 -8.53
CA ASN A 58 -7.27 -3.30 -9.05
C ASN A 58 -7.05 -1.81 -8.83
N ILE A 59 -7.55 -1.00 -9.76
CA ILE A 59 -7.69 0.44 -9.61
C ILE A 59 -9.17 0.72 -9.33
N THR A 60 -9.52 0.69 -8.06
CA THR A 60 -10.86 0.99 -7.53
C THR A 60 -10.91 2.41 -6.98
N ARG A 61 -12.12 2.98 -6.80
CA ARG A 61 -12.30 4.33 -6.26
C ARG A 61 -11.61 4.56 -4.90
N SER A 62 -11.42 3.50 -4.12
CA SER A 62 -10.66 3.52 -2.86
C SER A 62 -9.19 3.92 -3.02
N TRP A 63 -8.68 3.99 -4.25
CA TRP A 63 -7.32 4.40 -4.56
C TRP A 63 -7.29 5.74 -5.31
N TYR A 64 -8.37 6.52 -5.23
CA TYR A 64 -8.45 7.86 -5.80
C TYR A 64 -9.03 8.82 -4.78
N HIS A 65 -8.36 9.95 -4.67
CA HIS A 65 -8.84 11.09 -3.93
C HIS A 65 -8.63 12.34 -4.80
N LEU A 66 -9.68 13.15 -4.97
CA LEU A 66 -9.63 14.32 -5.86
C LEU A 66 -8.41 15.22 -5.56
N ILE A 67 -8.06 15.36 -4.28
CA ILE A 67 -7.01 16.27 -3.81
C ILE A 67 -5.72 15.53 -3.48
N HIS A 68 -5.80 14.36 -2.83
CA HIS A 68 -4.65 13.68 -2.22
C HIS A 68 -4.07 12.59 -3.11
N ARG A 69 -4.84 12.11 -4.09
CA ARG A 69 -4.44 11.07 -5.07
C ARG A 69 -5.23 11.23 -6.38
N PRO A 70 -5.03 12.35 -7.12
CA PRO A 70 -5.81 12.66 -8.31
C PRO A 70 -5.51 11.74 -9.50
N PHE A 71 -4.33 11.11 -9.50
CA PHE A 71 -3.93 10.16 -10.54
C PHE A 71 -3.69 8.79 -9.94
N ASN A 72 -4.52 7.82 -10.32
CA ASN A 72 -4.32 6.43 -9.94
C ASN A 72 -3.90 5.64 -11.18
N VAL A 73 -2.61 5.28 -11.25
CA VAL A 73 -2.04 4.54 -12.38
C VAL A 73 -1.66 3.14 -11.94
N PHE A 74 -1.59 2.22 -12.90
CA PHE A 74 -1.07 0.88 -12.61
C PHE A 74 0.43 0.94 -12.38
N PRO A 75 0.97 0.02 -11.55
CA PRO A 75 2.40 -0.22 -11.50
C PRO A 75 2.96 -0.50 -12.89
N LEU A 76 4.21 -0.07 -13.11
CA LEU A 76 4.98 -0.46 -14.29
C LEU A 76 5.15 -1.99 -14.35
N PRO A 77 5.43 -2.55 -15.54
CA PRO A 77 5.71 -3.98 -15.68
C PRO A 77 6.86 -4.45 -14.76
N ARG A 78 6.79 -5.70 -14.28
CA ARG A 78 7.81 -6.31 -13.40
C ARG A 78 9.22 -6.21 -13.99
N SER A 79 9.36 -6.37 -15.30
CA SER A 79 10.64 -6.26 -16.02
C SER A 79 11.25 -4.86 -16.00
N VAL A 80 10.42 -3.82 -15.84
CA VAL A 80 10.85 -2.41 -15.78
C VAL A 80 11.22 -2.02 -14.35
N ILE A 81 10.38 -2.39 -13.38
CA ILE A 81 10.69 -2.14 -11.95
C ILE A 81 11.93 -2.94 -11.54
N ASN A 82 12.02 -4.18 -12.03
CA ASN A 82 13.12 -5.11 -11.82
C ASN A 82 13.51 -5.23 -10.34
N THR A 83 12.55 -5.60 -9.50
CA THR A 83 12.78 -5.79 -8.06
C THR A 83 13.82 -6.89 -7.83
N ARG A 84 14.89 -6.58 -7.10
CA ARG A 84 15.96 -7.53 -6.74
C ARG A 84 16.11 -7.60 -5.23
N PHE A 85 16.37 -8.81 -4.73
CA PHE A 85 16.64 -9.06 -3.31
C PHE A 85 18.12 -9.36 -3.14
N ILE A 86 18.81 -8.49 -2.41
CA ILE A 86 20.25 -8.58 -2.20
C ILE A 86 20.50 -9.01 -0.76
N LEU A 87 20.93 -10.26 -0.58
CA LEU A 87 21.22 -10.86 0.70
C LEU A 87 22.64 -10.52 1.18
N TYR A 88 22.72 -10.03 2.40
CA TYR A 88 23.94 -9.85 3.17
C TYR A 88 23.85 -10.62 4.47
N THR A 89 24.95 -11.26 4.83
CA THR A 89 25.12 -11.95 6.10
C THR A 89 26.52 -11.65 6.63
N ARG A 90 26.87 -12.13 7.83
CA ARG A 90 28.25 -12.04 8.33
C ARG A 90 29.27 -12.79 7.47
N LEU A 91 28.83 -13.76 6.66
CA LEU A 91 29.70 -14.50 5.73
C LEU A 91 29.99 -13.72 4.44
N ASN A 92 29.15 -12.76 4.10
CA ASN A 92 29.29 -11.91 2.91
C ASN A 92 28.82 -10.47 3.22
N PRO A 93 29.53 -9.75 4.12
CA PRO A 93 29.08 -8.43 4.57
C PRO A 93 29.23 -7.36 3.49
N THR A 94 30.19 -7.52 2.58
CA THR A 94 30.52 -6.55 1.52
C THR A 94 29.86 -6.89 0.19
N GLU A 95 29.94 -8.16 -0.23
CA GLU A 95 29.41 -8.63 -1.51
C GLU A 95 28.04 -9.29 -1.33
N GLY A 96 27.00 -8.61 -1.80
CA GLY A 96 25.62 -9.09 -1.70
C GLY A 96 25.32 -10.24 -2.66
N GLN A 97 24.57 -11.23 -2.20
CA GLN A 97 24.10 -12.35 -3.03
C GLN A 97 22.67 -12.10 -3.49
N PHE A 98 22.41 -12.17 -4.80
CA PHE A 98 21.05 -12.06 -5.30
C PHE A 98 20.26 -13.34 -4.98
N ILE A 99 19.13 -13.17 -4.32
CA ILE A 99 18.19 -14.26 -4.03
C ILE A 99 16.87 -14.05 -4.75
N LYS A 100 16.22 -15.17 -5.09
CA LYS A 100 14.89 -15.23 -5.71
C LYS A 100 14.07 -16.30 -4.98
N ALA A 101 12.75 -16.21 -5.11
CA ALA A 101 11.80 -17.21 -4.60
C ALA A 101 11.84 -18.52 -5.41
N ASN A 102 12.98 -19.21 -5.38
CA ASN A 102 13.17 -20.56 -5.92
C ASN A 102 14.28 -21.29 -5.13
N ASN A 103 14.22 -22.63 -5.09
CA ASN A 103 15.13 -23.42 -4.25
C ASN A 103 16.60 -23.23 -4.64
N GLN A 104 16.89 -23.23 -5.94
CA GLN A 104 18.25 -23.10 -6.45
C GLN A 104 18.92 -21.82 -5.96
N SER A 105 18.19 -20.72 -5.89
CA SER A 105 18.71 -19.43 -5.46
C SER A 105 18.89 -19.34 -3.95
N ILE A 106 17.96 -19.90 -3.17
CA ILE A 106 18.04 -19.87 -1.70
C ILE A 106 19.15 -20.81 -1.19
N GLU A 107 19.22 -22.04 -1.70
CA GLU A 107 20.19 -23.06 -1.25
C GLU A 107 21.64 -22.73 -1.62
N LYS A 108 21.85 -21.97 -2.70
CA LYS A 108 23.20 -21.50 -3.10
C LYS A 108 23.65 -20.24 -2.35
N SER A 109 22.76 -19.64 -1.57
CA SER A 109 23.06 -18.41 -0.83
C SER A 109 23.51 -18.72 0.60
N ASN A 110 23.98 -17.69 1.30
CA ASN A 110 24.33 -17.75 2.71
C ASN A 110 23.12 -17.57 3.64
N LEU A 111 21.89 -17.63 3.12
CA LEU A 111 20.68 -17.41 3.91
C LEU A 111 20.56 -18.50 4.96
N ASP A 112 20.55 -18.10 6.23
CA ASP A 112 20.37 -19.01 7.34
C ASP A 112 18.94 -18.91 7.87
N ILE A 113 18.13 -19.93 7.58
CA ILE A 113 16.70 -19.98 7.92
C ILE A 113 16.43 -19.93 9.44
N LYS A 114 17.45 -20.22 10.27
CA LYS A 114 17.35 -20.20 11.74
C LYS A 114 17.60 -18.81 12.31
N LYS A 115 18.09 -17.87 11.50
CA LYS A 115 18.41 -16.50 11.93
C LYS A 115 17.30 -15.54 11.54
N LYS A 116 17.16 -14.47 12.33
CA LYS A 116 16.25 -13.36 12.03
C LYS A 116 16.55 -12.77 10.66
N ILE A 117 15.50 -12.31 9.99
CA ILE A 117 15.60 -11.69 8.67
C ILE A 117 15.15 -10.25 8.77
N LYS A 118 16.00 -9.31 8.34
CA LYS A 118 15.64 -7.90 8.22
C LYS A 118 15.64 -7.47 6.78
N PHE A 119 14.53 -6.92 6.32
CA PHE A 119 14.44 -6.28 5.02
C PHE A 119 14.72 -4.79 5.14
N ILE A 120 15.48 -4.22 4.21
CA ILE A 120 15.66 -2.77 4.06
C ILE A 120 15.08 -2.37 2.71
N ILE A 121 14.09 -1.48 2.72
CA ILE A 121 13.40 -1.00 1.52
C ILE A 121 13.63 0.50 1.37
N HIS A 122 14.31 0.88 0.29
CA HIS A 122 14.62 2.28 0.00
C HIS A 122 13.40 3.06 -0.52
N GLY A 123 13.52 4.38 -0.61
CA GLY A 123 12.43 5.30 -0.94
C GLY A 123 12.41 5.81 -2.38
N PHE A 124 11.73 6.94 -2.58
CA PHE A 124 11.64 7.68 -3.83
C PHE A 124 12.99 8.29 -4.24
N ILE A 125 13.35 8.20 -5.52
CA ILE A 125 14.66 8.64 -6.07
C ILE A 125 15.86 7.98 -5.35
N ASP A 126 15.60 6.89 -4.65
CA ASP A 126 16.59 6.17 -3.85
C ASP A 126 16.97 4.85 -4.52
N THR A 127 18.12 4.30 -4.13
CA THR A 127 18.70 3.08 -4.72
C THR A 127 19.33 2.21 -3.62
N PRO A 128 19.63 0.93 -3.87
CA PRO A 128 20.38 0.10 -2.91
C PRO A 128 21.79 0.61 -2.61
N LEU A 129 22.33 1.54 -3.42
CA LEU A 129 23.70 2.07 -3.27
C LEU A 129 23.76 3.31 -2.39
N SER A 130 22.63 3.83 -1.92
CA SER A 130 22.59 4.99 -1.06
C SER A 130 23.26 4.70 0.29
N ASN A 131 24.08 5.64 0.76
CA ASN A 131 24.93 5.46 1.95
C ASN A 131 24.15 4.92 3.15
N TRP A 132 22.98 5.47 3.43
CA TRP A 132 22.16 5.05 4.57
C TRP A 132 21.75 3.56 4.52
N VAL A 133 21.55 3.00 3.32
CA VAL A 133 21.21 1.59 3.13
C VAL A 133 22.41 0.72 3.50
N GLY A 134 23.59 1.10 3.00
CA GLY A 134 24.86 0.43 3.30
C GLY A 134 25.22 0.50 4.79
N ASP A 135 25.18 1.70 5.36
CA ASP A 135 25.47 1.97 6.77
C ASP A 135 24.52 1.19 7.68
N MET A 136 23.20 1.21 7.39
CA MET A 136 22.23 0.45 8.17
C MET A 136 22.48 -1.06 8.08
N LYS A 137 22.72 -1.59 6.88
CA LYS A 137 23.05 -3.01 6.68
C LYS A 137 24.28 -3.39 7.51
N ASP A 138 25.35 -2.59 7.47
CA ASP A 138 26.57 -2.85 8.23
C ASP A 138 26.33 -2.82 9.75
N GLU A 139 25.61 -1.82 10.25
CA GLU A 139 25.29 -1.72 11.68
C GLU A 139 24.39 -2.86 12.16
N LEU A 140 23.45 -3.31 11.33
CA LEU A 140 22.62 -4.48 11.63
C LEU A 140 23.45 -5.76 11.76
N LEU A 141 24.38 -6.00 10.82
CA LEU A 141 25.25 -7.18 10.83
C LEU A 141 26.27 -7.16 11.98
N LYS A 142 26.75 -5.97 12.37
CA LYS A 142 27.59 -5.77 13.57
C LYS A 142 26.80 -6.10 14.84
N ASN A 143 25.57 -5.60 14.95
CA ASN A 143 24.76 -5.74 16.16
C ASN A 143 24.39 -7.19 16.49
N GLN A 144 23.96 -7.98 15.51
CA GLN A 144 23.56 -9.38 15.72
C GLN A 144 23.80 -10.22 14.46
N ASP A 145 24.05 -11.52 14.64
CA ASP A 145 24.12 -12.46 13.53
C ASP A 145 22.72 -12.67 12.93
N MET A 146 22.47 -12.10 11.75
CA MET A 146 21.17 -12.10 11.08
C MET A 146 21.34 -12.09 9.56
N ASN A 147 20.23 -12.36 8.86
CA ASN A 147 20.13 -12.12 7.42
C ASN A 147 19.64 -10.69 7.20
N VAL A 148 20.33 -9.91 6.39
CA VAL A 148 19.88 -8.59 5.94
C VAL A 148 19.60 -8.66 4.44
N ILE A 149 18.37 -8.35 4.03
CA ILE A 149 17.96 -8.37 2.63
C ILE A 149 17.64 -6.93 2.21
N VAL A 150 18.47 -6.37 1.34
CA VAL A 150 18.18 -5.07 0.71
C VAL A 150 17.25 -5.31 -0.48
N VAL A 151 16.14 -4.59 -0.52
CA VAL A 151 15.17 -4.63 -1.61
C VAL A 151 15.51 -3.50 -2.57
N ASP A 152 16.11 -3.86 -3.70
CA ASP A 152 16.38 -2.94 -4.79
C ASP A 152 15.18 -2.89 -5.73
N TRP A 153 14.58 -1.72 -5.83
CA TRP A 153 13.49 -1.43 -6.76
C TRP A 153 13.74 -0.12 -7.51
N ALA A 154 15.01 0.22 -7.76
CA ALA A 154 15.43 1.48 -8.39
C ALA A 154 14.72 1.76 -9.72
N GLY A 155 14.44 0.72 -10.53
CA GLY A 155 13.70 0.86 -11.78
C GLY A 155 12.26 1.37 -11.59
N GLY A 156 11.68 1.16 -10.40
CA GLY A 156 10.36 1.65 -10.03
C GLY A 156 10.36 2.90 -9.14
N SER A 157 11.47 3.26 -8.48
CA SER A 157 11.55 4.39 -7.55
C SER A 157 11.97 5.71 -8.19
N LEU A 158 12.68 5.66 -9.31
CA LEU A 158 13.21 6.82 -10.05
C LEU A 158 12.23 7.54 -11.01
N PRO A 159 11.15 6.91 -11.53
CA PRO A 159 10.13 7.61 -12.33
C PRO A 159 9.40 8.72 -11.55
N LEU A 160 8.42 9.39 -12.18
CA LEU A 160 7.60 10.41 -11.52
C LEU A 160 6.95 9.89 -10.22
N TYR A 161 6.79 10.77 -9.23
CA TYR A 161 6.29 10.40 -7.90
C TYR A 161 4.96 9.63 -7.92
N THR A 162 4.04 10.01 -8.81
CA THR A 162 2.76 9.33 -9.00
C THR A 162 2.93 7.87 -9.43
N GLN A 163 3.84 7.62 -10.37
CA GLN A 163 4.18 6.29 -10.86
C GLN A 163 4.97 5.50 -9.82
N ALA A 164 5.93 6.12 -9.14
CA ALA A 164 6.70 5.48 -8.07
C ALA A 164 5.80 5.04 -6.91
N THR A 165 4.83 5.89 -6.53
CA THR A 165 3.79 5.55 -5.56
C THR A 165 2.99 4.34 -6.01
N ALA A 166 2.52 4.29 -7.27
CA ALA A 166 1.82 3.11 -7.77
C ALA A 166 2.69 1.85 -7.72
N ASN A 167 3.97 1.96 -8.08
CA ASN A 167 4.93 0.86 -8.09
C ASN A 167 5.13 0.22 -6.71
N THR A 168 5.01 0.97 -5.61
CA THR A 168 5.13 0.43 -4.23
C THR A 168 4.18 -0.75 -3.97
N ARG A 169 2.99 -0.76 -4.60
CA ARG A 169 2.02 -1.87 -4.48
C ARG A 169 2.59 -3.17 -5.03
N LEU A 170 3.18 -3.12 -6.23
CA LEU A 170 3.75 -4.31 -6.86
C LEU A 170 5.02 -4.77 -6.14
N VAL A 171 5.89 -3.85 -5.73
CA VAL A 171 7.10 -4.18 -4.96
C VAL A 171 6.73 -4.81 -3.61
N GLY A 172 5.67 -4.31 -2.94
CA GLY A 172 5.17 -4.91 -1.70
C GLY A 172 4.71 -6.35 -1.91
N LEU A 173 4.02 -6.65 -3.02
CA LEU A 173 3.64 -8.01 -3.39
C LEU A 173 4.87 -8.90 -3.67
N GLU A 174 5.90 -8.40 -4.34
CA GLU A 174 7.15 -9.16 -4.56
C GLU A 174 7.84 -9.52 -3.24
N VAL A 175 7.91 -8.57 -2.29
CA VAL A 175 8.48 -8.80 -0.96
C VAL A 175 7.66 -9.85 -0.21
N ALA A 176 6.33 -9.72 -0.21
CA ALA A 176 5.45 -10.69 0.40
C ALA A 176 5.58 -12.08 -0.24
N TYR A 177 5.72 -12.15 -1.56
CA TYR A 177 5.90 -13.40 -2.28
C TYR A 177 7.18 -14.13 -1.85
N LEU A 178 8.31 -13.42 -1.75
CA LEU A 178 9.55 -14.01 -1.24
C LEU A 178 9.40 -14.50 0.21
N ILE A 179 8.78 -13.70 1.09
CA ILE A 179 8.56 -14.09 2.49
C ILE A 179 7.67 -15.33 2.60
N ASN A 180 6.56 -15.35 1.87
CA ASN A 180 5.64 -16.48 1.86
C ASN A 180 6.28 -17.73 1.25
N TYR A 181 7.17 -17.56 0.26
CA TYR A 181 7.98 -18.65 -0.27
C TYR A 181 8.92 -19.25 0.78
N LEU A 182 9.63 -18.41 1.55
CA LEU A 182 10.51 -18.85 2.63
C LEU A 182 9.73 -19.54 3.77
N ASN A 183 8.58 -19.00 4.15
CA ASN A 183 7.71 -19.61 5.15
C ASN A 183 7.25 -21.01 4.70
N LYS A 184 6.71 -21.11 3.47
CA LYS A 184 6.14 -22.35 2.95
C LYS A 184 7.17 -23.44 2.69
N ASN A 185 8.35 -23.11 2.18
CA ASN A 185 9.33 -24.11 1.72
C ASN A 185 10.51 -24.33 2.67
N TYR A 186 10.77 -23.38 3.58
CA TYR A 186 11.91 -23.41 4.50
C TYR A 186 11.51 -23.22 5.96
N GLU A 187 10.21 -23.20 6.26
CA GLU A 187 9.66 -23.06 7.62
C GLU A 187 10.15 -21.80 8.35
N VAL A 188 10.52 -20.76 7.59
CA VAL A 188 10.90 -19.46 8.17
C VAL A 188 9.68 -18.84 8.84
N ASN A 189 9.79 -18.60 10.14
CA ASN A 189 8.71 -17.99 10.90
C ASN A 189 8.57 -16.50 10.55
N ALA A 190 7.40 -16.10 10.07
CA ALA A 190 7.11 -14.71 9.74
C ALA A 190 7.31 -13.74 10.94
N LYS A 191 7.21 -14.23 12.18
CA LYS A 191 7.46 -13.45 13.40
C LYS A 191 8.92 -13.04 13.58
N ASP A 192 9.85 -13.75 12.95
CA ASP A 192 11.29 -13.45 12.98
C ASP A 192 11.72 -12.49 11.86
N ILE A 193 10.76 -12.01 11.07
CA ILE A 193 10.97 -11.08 9.97
C ILE A 193 10.63 -9.65 10.41
N HIS A 194 11.54 -8.73 10.12
CA HIS A 194 11.36 -7.29 10.34
C HIS A 194 11.60 -6.52 9.04
N ILE A 195 10.62 -5.78 8.57
CA ILE A 195 10.75 -4.92 7.38
C ILE A 195 11.00 -3.48 7.82
N ILE A 196 12.08 -2.88 7.35
CA ILE A 196 12.43 -1.47 7.58
C ILE A 196 12.27 -0.77 6.24
N GLY A 197 11.39 0.21 6.17
CA GLY A 197 11.12 0.97 4.94
C GLY A 197 11.29 2.46 5.18
N HIS A 198 11.99 3.16 4.28
CA HIS A 198 12.16 4.62 4.33
C HIS A 198 11.29 5.30 3.26
N SER A 199 10.62 6.41 3.60
CA SER A 199 9.80 7.18 2.65
C SER A 199 8.75 6.30 1.95
N LEU A 200 8.73 6.22 0.61
CA LEU A 200 7.86 5.29 -0.13
C LEU A 200 8.09 3.81 0.25
N GLY A 201 9.30 3.45 0.67
CA GLY A 201 9.63 2.12 1.16
C GLY A 201 8.87 1.73 2.42
N ALA A 202 8.45 2.69 3.26
CA ALA A 202 7.62 2.42 4.44
C ALA A 202 6.23 1.89 4.02
N HIS A 203 5.64 2.48 2.98
CA HIS A 203 4.37 2.03 2.43
C HIS A 203 4.50 0.72 1.67
N THR A 204 5.60 0.53 0.93
CA THR A 204 5.96 -0.77 0.35
C THR A 204 6.01 -1.87 1.41
N ALA A 205 6.61 -1.59 2.58
CA ALA A 205 6.61 -2.50 3.72
C ALA A 205 5.20 -2.78 4.24
N GLY A 206 4.32 -1.76 4.31
CA GLY A 206 2.92 -1.91 4.65
C GLY A 206 2.16 -2.84 3.70
N TYR A 207 2.33 -2.65 2.38
CA TYR A 207 1.75 -3.54 1.37
C TYR A 207 2.25 -4.97 1.50
N ALA A 208 3.54 -5.17 1.78
CA ALA A 208 4.08 -6.49 2.03
C ALA A 208 3.46 -7.13 3.28
N GLY A 209 3.39 -6.38 4.39
CA GLY A 209 2.82 -6.87 5.65
C GLY A 209 1.34 -7.24 5.57
N ALA A 210 0.56 -6.52 4.77
CA ALA A 210 -0.84 -6.86 4.51
C ALA A 210 -1.01 -8.26 3.87
N SER A 211 0.01 -8.71 3.13
CA SER A 211 0.03 -10.00 2.42
C SER A 211 0.84 -11.09 3.13
N VAL A 212 1.38 -10.82 4.33
CA VAL A 212 2.16 -11.78 5.13
C VAL A 212 1.53 -11.95 6.52
N PRO A 213 0.69 -12.99 6.71
CA PRO A 213 0.09 -13.27 8.01
C PRO A 213 1.13 -13.51 9.10
N GLY A 214 0.99 -12.82 10.24
CA GLY A 214 1.86 -13.00 11.39
C GLY A 214 3.27 -12.42 11.23
N LEU A 215 3.47 -11.47 10.30
CA LEU A 215 4.72 -10.71 10.18
C LEU A 215 5.13 -10.10 11.52
N GLY A 216 6.41 -10.23 11.88
CA GLY A 216 6.93 -9.83 13.18
C GLY A 216 6.91 -8.32 13.43
N ARG A 217 7.51 -7.54 12.52
CA ARG A 217 7.59 -6.08 12.69
C ARG A 217 7.71 -5.32 11.38
N ILE A 218 7.16 -4.13 11.33
CA ILE A 218 7.46 -3.09 10.34
C ILE A 218 7.99 -1.85 11.07
N THR A 219 9.02 -1.21 10.51
CA THR A 219 9.45 0.12 10.91
C THR A 219 9.39 1.04 9.70
N GLY A 220 8.51 2.04 9.76
CA GLY A 220 8.49 3.14 8.80
C GLY A 220 9.44 4.25 9.27
N LEU A 221 10.45 4.54 8.47
CA LEU A 221 11.37 5.66 8.67
C LEU A 221 10.88 6.81 7.81
N ASP A 222 10.30 7.83 8.44
CA ASP A 222 9.71 8.99 7.77
C ASP A 222 8.78 8.61 6.58
N PRO A 223 7.66 7.89 6.84
CA PRO A 223 6.77 7.44 5.77
C PRO A 223 6.25 8.61 4.93
N ALA A 224 6.30 8.47 3.60
CA ALA A 224 5.94 9.57 2.70
C ALA A 224 4.46 9.98 2.85
N GLU A 225 4.19 11.27 3.00
CA GLU A 225 2.83 11.80 3.17
C GLU A 225 2.01 11.83 1.86
N PRO A 226 2.51 12.42 0.75
CA PRO A 226 1.69 12.60 -0.45
C PRO A 226 1.26 11.25 -1.02
N TYR A 227 -0.02 11.14 -1.40
CA TYR A 227 -0.68 9.92 -1.90
C TYR A 227 -1.02 8.84 -0.85
N PHE A 228 -0.74 9.06 0.43
CA PHE A 228 -1.02 8.10 1.51
C PHE A 228 -1.80 8.69 2.69
N GLN A 229 -1.52 9.93 3.09
CA GLN A 229 -2.30 10.59 4.12
C GLN A 229 -3.66 11.00 3.58
N GLU A 230 -4.73 10.64 4.30
CA GLU A 230 -6.12 10.99 3.97
C GLU A 230 -6.54 10.62 2.53
N SER A 231 -5.94 9.56 1.98
CA SER A 231 -6.13 9.08 0.60
C SER A 231 -7.15 7.96 0.45
#